data_AF-A0A918NBS1-F1
#
_entry.id   AF-A0A918NBS1-F1
#
_cell.length_a   1.000
_cell.length_b   1.000
_cell.length_c   1.000
_cell.angle_alpha   90.00
_cell.angle_beta   90.00
_cell.angle_gamma   90.00
#
_symmetry.space_group_name_H-M   'P 1'
#
loop_
_entity.id
_entity.type
_entity.pdbx_description
1 polymer ?
#
loop_
_entity_poly.entity_id
_entity_poly.type
_entity_poly.pdbx_seq_one_letter_code
_entity_poly.pdbx_strand_id
1 'polypeptide(L)' 'MTPIYPNLAGQKEQYLISALKAYKSQERKGGNAAVMWGLAAGLSEQDIEDLAAYYASLEPGS' A
#
# COMPACT_ATOMS: atom_id res chain seq x y z
N MET A 1 4.85 -6.23 -20.20
CA MET A 1 5.17 -6.49 -18.79
C MET A 1 3.95 -6.12 -17.98
N THR A 2 3.20 -7.10 -17.48
CA THR A 2 2.11 -6.84 -16.53
C THR A 2 2.76 -6.24 -15.28
N PRO A 3 2.41 -5.01 -14.85
CA PRO A 3 3.03 -4.43 -13.68
C PRO A 3 2.70 -5.32 -12.48
N ILE A 4 3.75 -5.96 -11.95
CA ILE A 4 3.71 -6.88 -10.80
C ILE A 4 3.16 -6.16 -9.54
N TYR A 5 3.21 -4.82 -9.54
CA TYR A 5 2.63 -3.94 -8.55
C TYR A 5 1.90 -2.77 -9.24
N PRO A 6 0.67 -2.42 -8.83
CA PRO A 6 -0.02 -1.25 -9.36
C PRO A 6 0.75 0.03 -8.99
N ASN A 7 0.66 1.06 -9.84
CA ASN A 7 1.18 2.39 -9.49
C ASN A 7 0.38 2.94 -8.31
N LEU A 8 1.08 3.32 -7.24
CA LEU A 8 0.51 3.89 -6.01
C LEU A 8 0.49 5.42 -6.03
N ALA A 9 1.26 6.06 -6.92
CA ALA A 9 1.33 7.50 -7.03
C ALA A 9 -0.02 8.10 -7.43
N GLY A 10 -0.49 9.06 -6.65
CA GLY A 10 -1.76 9.75 -6.87
C GLY A 10 -3.00 8.88 -6.60
N GLN A 11 -2.84 7.72 -5.96
CA GLN A 11 -3.97 6.96 -5.44
C GLN A 11 -4.62 7.69 -4.26
N LYS A 12 -5.90 7.41 -4.04
CA LYS A 12 -6.63 8.01 -2.90
C LYS A 12 -5.98 7.56 -1.59
N GLU A 13 -5.66 8.49 -0.72
CA GLU A 13 -5.06 8.24 0.59
C GLU A 13 -5.84 7.17 1.39
N GLN A 14 -7.16 7.31 1.49
CA GLN A 14 -8.02 6.32 2.18
C GLN A 14 -7.93 4.90 1.58
N TYR A 15 -7.74 4.80 0.26
CA TYR A 15 -7.53 3.51 -0.40
C TYR A 15 -6.17 2.92 0.00
N LEU A 16 -5.11 3.74 0.03
CA LEU A 16 -3.78 3.31 0.45
C LEU A 16 -3.77 2.86 1.92
N ILE A 17 -4.43 3.61 2.82
CA ILE A 17 -4.60 3.23 4.22
C ILE A 17 -5.29 1.87 4.34
N SER A 18 -6.46 1.70 3.69
CA SER A 18 -7.21 0.45 3.77
C SER A 18 -6.44 -0.73 3.17
N ALA A 19 -5.72 -0.52 2.07
CA ALA A 19 -4.87 -1.53 1.45
C ALA A 19 -3.72 -1.96 2.36
N LEU A 20 -2.99 -1.00 2.96
CA LEU A 20 -1.88 -1.28 3.88
C LEU A 20 -2.35 -2.01 5.14
N LYS A 21 -3.49 -1.61 5.71
CA LYS A 21 -4.13 -2.32 6.84
C LYS A 21 -4.51 -3.74 6.46
N ALA A 22 -5.11 -3.96 5.29
CA ALA A 22 -5.48 -5.29 4.81
C ALA A 22 -4.27 -6.19 4.51
N TYR A 23 -3.13 -5.62 4.12
CA TYR A 23 -1.87 -6.35 4.02
C TYR A 23 -1.28 -6.68 5.40
N LYS A 24 -1.32 -5.75 6.34
CA LYS A 24 -0.87 -5.98 7.72
C LYS A 24 -1.68 -7.07 8.42
N SER A 25 -3.00 -7.11 8.23
CA SER A 25 -3.90 -8.13 8.79
C SER A 25 -3.93 -9.45 8.00
N GLN A 26 -3.20 -9.53 6.88
CA GLN A 26 -3.20 -10.67 5.95
C GLN A 26 -4.59 -11.01 5.36
N GLU A 27 -5.54 -10.07 5.42
CA GLU A 27 -6.85 -10.18 4.78
C GLU A 27 -6.72 -10.18 3.25
N ARG A 28 -5.80 -9.37 2.71
CA ARG A 28 -5.53 -9.31 1.28
C ARG A 28 -4.64 -10.47 0.86
N LYS A 29 -5.18 -11.40 0.06
CA LYS A 29 -4.52 -12.65 -0.37
C LYS A 29 -4.30 -12.70 -1.89
N GLY A 30 -3.37 -13.55 -2.33
CA GLY A 30 -3.09 -13.81 -3.75
C GLY A 30 -1.98 -12.94 -4.35
N GLY A 31 -1.43 -13.35 -5.50
CA GLY A 31 -0.34 -12.64 -6.18
C GLY A 31 0.88 -12.43 -5.27
N ASN A 32 1.42 -11.21 -5.27
CA ASN A 32 2.57 -10.81 -4.44
C ASN A 32 2.19 -10.33 -3.04
N ALA A 33 0.99 -10.66 -2.54
CA ALA A 33 0.52 -10.22 -1.23
C ALA A 33 1.47 -10.66 -0.10
N ALA A 34 2.11 -11.83 -0.19
CA ALA A 34 3.05 -12.32 0.81
C ALA A 34 4.27 -11.39 1.02
N VAL A 35 4.74 -10.73 -0.06
CA VAL A 35 5.81 -9.73 0.02
C VAL A 35 5.32 -8.50 0.79
N MET A 36 4.11 -8.04 0.45
CA MET A 36 3.48 -6.89 1.12
C MET A 36 3.13 -7.17 2.59
N TRP A 37 2.82 -8.41 2.96
CA TRP A 37 2.59 -8.79 4.36
C TRP A 37 3.84 -8.58 5.21
N GLY A 38 5.01 -9.02 4.71
CA GLY A 38 6.28 -8.82 5.42
C GLY A 38 6.62 -7.33 5.59
N LEU A 39 6.38 -6.52 4.55
CA LEU A 39 6.59 -5.08 4.60
C LEU A 39 5.61 -4.39 5.56
N ALA A 40 4.32 -4.74 5.51
CA ALA A 40 3.28 -4.12 6.32
C ALA A 40 3.28 -4.59 7.78
N ALA A 41 3.85 -5.76 8.08
CA ALA A 41 3.90 -6.32 9.43
C ALA A 41 4.56 -5.36 10.43
N GLY A 42 5.65 -4.69 10.01
CA GLY A 42 6.42 -3.76 10.84
C GLY A 42 5.86 -2.34 10.95
N LEU A 43 4.87 -1.97 10.14
CA LEU A 43 4.34 -0.59 10.11
C LEU A 43 3.45 -0.31 11.32
N SER A 44 3.65 0.81 11.99
CA SER A 44 2.66 1.35 12.94
C SER A 44 1.44 1.93 12.20
N GLU A 45 0.40 2.31 12.94
CA GLU A 45 -0.75 3.00 12.32
C GLU A 45 -0.34 4.36 11.75
N GLN A 46 0.55 5.08 12.45
CA GLN A 46 1.09 6.35 11.95
C GLN A 46 1.89 6.17 10.67
N ASP A 47 2.74 5.13 10.58
CA ASP A 47 3.50 4.86 9.36
C ASP A 47 2.57 4.58 8.17
N ILE A 48 1.43 3.92 8.41
CA ILE A 48 0.44 3.64 7.37
C ILE A 48 -0.20 4.95 6.86
N GLU A 49 -0.55 5.86 7.76
CA GLU A 49 -1.13 7.15 7.41
C GLU A 49 -0.11 8.04 6.68
N ASP A 50 1.13 8.11 7.18
CA ASP A 50 2.20 8.91 6.58
C ASP A 50 2.56 8.41 5.17
N LEU A 51 2.68 7.09 4.99
CA LEU A 51 2.93 6.49 3.67
C LEU A 51 1.76 6.74 2.72
N ALA A 52 0.53 6.60 3.20
CA ALA A 52 -0.65 6.85 2.38
C ALA A 52 -0.75 8.30 1.93
N ALA A 53 -0.51 9.26 2.83
CA ALA A 53 -0.49 10.69 2.52
C ALA A 53 0.63 11.01 1.52
N TYR A 54 1.83 10.44 1.73
CA TYR A 54 2.95 10.61 0.82
C TYR A 54 2.62 10.12 -0.60
N TYR A 55 2.18 8.86 -0.76
CA TYR A 55 1.88 8.30 -2.08
C TYR A 55 0.66 8.96 -2.74
N ALA A 56 -0.32 9.43 -1.96
CA ALA A 56 -1.44 10.20 -2.47
C ALA A 56 -1.03 11.58 -2.99
N SER A 57 0.03 12.17 -2.44
CA SER A 57 0.57 13.46 -2.88
C SER A 57 1.40 13.39 -4.17
N LEU A 58 1.83 12.20 -4.58
CA LEU A 58 2.62 12.03 -5.80
C LEU A 58 1.75 12.19 -7.06
N GLU A 59 2.35 12.70 -8.13
CA GLU A 59 1.67 12.78 -9.43
C GLU A 59 1.48 11.39 -10.05
N PRO A 60 0.27 11.07 -10.56
CA PRO A 60 0.02 9.79 -11.24
C PRO A 60 0.97 9.57 -12.41
N GLY A 61 1.73 8.47 -12.40
CA GLY A 61 2.63 8.11 -13.51
C GLY A 61 4.07 8.62 -13.40
N SER A 62 4.47 9.14 -12.24
CA SER A 62 5.89 9.31 -11.86
C SER A 62 6.61 7.99 -11.63
#